data_AF-A0A8I0C816-F1
#
_entry.id   AF-A0A8I0C816-F1
#
_cell.length_a   1.000
_cell.length_b   1.000
_cell.length_c   1.000
_cell.angle_alpha   90.00
_cell.angle_beta   90.00
_cell.angle_gamma   90.00
#
_symmetry.space_group_name_H-M   'P 1'
#
loop_
_entity.id
_entity.type
_entity.pdbx_description
1 polymer ?
#
loop_
_entity_poly.entity_id
_entity_poly.type
_entity_poly.pdbx_seq_one_letter_code
_entity_poly.pdbx_strand_id
1 'polypeptide(L)'
;MTVEGSAARARETSRNLALLNYALLFAAFFFAGVPALVAAVIAYTQRDSAPEPDRSHFTFQIRAFWVAFVLALIAGFAGLAAVIHILVSLYDLASTLGWDGFDGMEVVIGQVAIDATLLALVVSAILLTFLSGLWLIAASILGAIKLASDQGIGKSREP
;
A
#
# COMPACT_ATOMS: atom_id res chain seq x y z
N MET A 1 32.90 26.62 10.32
CA MET A 1 32.42 25.46 9.53
C MET A 1 32.74 25.74 8.08
N THR A 2 33.45 24.84 7.39
CA THR A 2 33.71 24.96 5.95
C THR A 2 32.48 24.49 5.17
N VAL A 3 32.26 25.05 3.97
CA VAL A 3 31.13 24.71 3.07
C VAL A 3 31.10 23.22 2.74
N GLU A 4 32.26 22.56 2.70
CA GLU A 4 32.39 21.11 2.49
C GLU A 4 31.72 20.29 3.61
N GLY A 5 31.83 20.75 4.87
CA GLY A 5 31.24 20.07 6.02
C GLY A 5 29.72 20.19 6.10
N SER A 6 29.12 21.24 5.55
CA SER A 6 27.65 21.35 5.46
C SER A 6 27.07 20.50 4.33
N ALA A 7 27.76 20.44 3.19
CA ALA A 7 27.36 19.60 2.06
C ALA A 7 27.38 18.10 2.41
N ALA A 8 28.43 17.63 3.11
CA ALA A 8 28.52 16.25 3.58
C ALA A 8 27.39 15.86 4.54
N ARG A 9 27.03 16.73 5.49
CA ARG A 9 25.90 16.50 6.40
C ARG A 9 24.54 16.49 5.69
N ALA A 10 24.34 17.38 4.72
CA ALA A 10 23.11 17.40 3.94
C ALA A 10 22.92 16.11 3.15
N ARG A 11 24.01 15.57 2.59
CA ARG A 11 24.02 14.27 1.90
C ARG A 11 23.69 13.12 2.84
N GLU A 12 24.37 13.04 3.99
CA GLU A 12 24.08 12.02 5.01
C GLU A 12 22.62 12.06 5.48
N THR A 13 22.09 13.27 5.70
CA THR A 13 20.68 13.46 6.07
C THR A 13 19.73 12.94 4.99
N SER A 14 20.01 13.21 3.71
CA SER A 14 19.20 12.72 2.58
C SER A 14 19.18 11.19 2.53
N ARG A 15 20.35 10.56 2.69
CA ARG A 15 20.50 9.10 2.75
C ARG A 15 19.74 8.49 3.93
N ASN A 16 19.84 9.08 5.12
CA ASN A 16 19.13 8.63 6.32
C ASN A 16 17.60 8.73 6.14
N LEU A 17 17.12 9.81 5.52
CA LEU A 17 15.70 9.95 5.19
C LEU A 17 15.26 8.90 4.17
N ALA A 18 16.05 8.61 3.15
CA ALA A 18 15.74 7.55 2.19
C ALA A 18 15.67 6.16 2.86
N LEU A 19 16.57 5.86 3.81
CA LEU A 19 16.53 4.63 4.61
C LEU A 19 15.29 4.56 5.51
N LEU A 20 14.99 5.64 6.23
CA LEU A 20 13.76 5.75 7.03
C LEU A 20 12.53 5.48 6.18
N ASN A 21 12.51 6.02 4.95
CA ASN A 21 11.39 5.85 4.04
C ASN A 21 11.18 4.38 3.63
N TYR A 22 12.26 3.62 3.44
CA TYR A 22 12.16 2.17 3.22
C TYR A 22 11.66 1.42 4.46
N ALA A 23 12.05 1.84 5.66
CA ALA A 23 11.49 1.27 6.89
C ALA A 23 9.98 1.53 7.02
N LEU A 24 9.52 2.73 6.64
CA LEU A 24 8.09 3.06 6.60
C LEU A 24 7.33 2.22 5.58
N LEU A 25 7.86 2.07 4.35
CA LEU A 25 7.25 1.22 3.33
C LEU A 25 7.18 -0.26 3.77
N PHE A 26 8.22 -0.76 4.43
CA PHE A 26 8.20 -2.11 5.00
C PHE A 26 7.16 -2.25 6.11
N ALA A 27 7.09 -1.28 7.03
CA ALA A 27 6.13 -1.29 8.14
C ALA A 27 4.67 -1.19 7.65
N ALA A 28 4.43 -0.62 6.47
CA ALA A 28 3.09 -0.38 5.96
C ALA A 28 2.18 -1.60 5.96
N PHE A 29 2.71 -2.80 5.69
CA PHE A 29 1.93 -4.03 5.70
C PHE A 29 1.32 -4.35 7.07
N PHE A 30 2.01 -4.01 8.17
CA PHE A 30 1.58 -4.31 9.53
C PHE A 30 0.63 -3.26 10.12
N PHE A 31 0.52 -2.08 9.49
CA PHE A 31 -0.26 -0.95 9.98
C PHE A 31 -1.25 -0.44 8.92
N ALA A 32 -1.86 -1.37 8.18
CA ALA A 32 -2.92 -1.09 7.20
C ALA A 32 -2.56 0.00 6.17
N GLY A 33 -1.29 0.08 5.75
CA GLY A 33 -0.83 1.00 4.72
C GLY A 33 -0.54 2.43 5.18
N VAL A 34 -0.86 2.82 6.42
CA VAL A 34 -0.68 4.21 6.90
C VAL A 34 0.79 4.68 6.80
N PRO A 35 1.79 3.90 7.24
CA PRO A 35 3.20 4.25 7.04
C PRO A 35 3.61 4.50 5.57
N ALA A 36 2.99 3.82 4.60
CA ALA A 36 3.33 4.01 3.19
C ALA A 36 2.86 5.37 2.65
N LEU A 37 1.77 5.93 3.19
CA LEU A 37 1.33 7.29 2.85
C LEU A 37 2.33 8.33 3.35
N VAL A 38 2.78 8.18 4.60
CA VAL A 38 3.84 9.04 5.18
C VAL A 38 5.11 8.93 4.33
N ALA A 39 5.47 7.71 3.93
CA ALA A 39 6.64 7.48 3.10
C ALA A 39 6.53 8.14 1.72
N ALA A 40 5.35 8.08 1.09
CA ALA A 40 5.09 8.74 -0.17
C ALA A 40 5.24 10.26 -0.05
N VAL A 41 4.68 10.88 0.99
CA VAL A 41 4.82 12.32 1.24
C VAL A 41 6.28 12.72 1.39
N ILE A 42 7.05 12.02 2.24
CA ILE A 42 8.48 12.27 2.42
C ILE A 42 9.22 12.16 1.09
N ALA A 43 8.95 11.11 0.31
CA ALA A 43 9.61 10.92 -0.99
C ALA A 43 9.30 12.05 -1.97
N TYR A 44 8.04 12.48 -2.07
CA TYR A 44 7.67 13.60 -2.94
C TYR A 44 8.34 14.91 -2.52
N THR A 45 8.41 15.19 -1.22
CA THR A 45 9.06 16.40 -0.71
C THR A 45 10.58 16.39 -0.93
N GLN A 46 11.23 15.23 -0.77
CA GLN A 46 12.68 15.12 -0.82
C GLN A 46 13.24 14.86 -2.24
N ARG A 47 12.43 14.35 -3.17
CA ARG A 47 12.90 13.93 -4.51
C ARG A 47 13.67 15.03 -5.24
N ASP A 48 13.12 16.24 -5.28
CA ASP A 48 13.66 17.31 -6.15
C ASP A 48 14.89 18.00 -5.52
N SER A 49 14.99 17.99 -4.18
CA SER A 49 16.11 18.57 -3.43
C SER A 49 17.26 17.60 -3.20
N ALA A 50 17.02 16.28 -3.27
CA ALA A 50 18.03 15.26 -3.05
C ALA A 50 19.06 15.20 -4.21
N PRO A 51 20.36 15.04 -3.89
CA PRO A 51 21.39 14.74 -4.88
C PRO A 51 21.34 13.27 -5.33
N GLU A 52 21.99 12.94 -6.45
CA GLU A 52 22.19 11.54 -6.87
C GLU A 52 23.23 10.84 -5.96
N PRO A 53 23.01 9.58 -5.53
CA PRO A 53 21.99 8.65 -6.00
C PRO A 53 20.66 8.70 -5.22
N ASP A 54 20.58 9.44 -4.11
CA ASP A 54 19.43 9.42 -3.18
C ASP A 54 18.11 9.78 -3.87
N ARG A 55 18.15 10.72 -4.83
CA ARG A 55 17.01 11.08 -5.70
C ARG A 55 16.37 9.88 -6.40
N SER A 56 17.18 8.94 -6.88
CA SER A 56 16.71 7.73 -7.56
C SER A 56 15.93 6.81 -6.62
N HIS A 57 16.32 6.77 -5.34
CA HIS A 57 15.61 6.00 -4.30
C HIS A 57 14.25 6.60 -3.99
N PHE A 58 14.15 7.92 -3.81
CA PHE A 58 12.84 8.57 -3.61
C PHE A 58 11.90 8.36 -4.80
N THR A 59 12.43 8.41 -6.03
CA THR A 59 11.64 8.12 -7.23
C THR A 59 11.15 6.67 -7.26
N PHE A 60 12.00 5.72 -6.88
CA PHE A 60 11.62 4.31 -6.79
C PHE A 60 10.57 4.06 -5.70
N GLN A 61 10.71 4.69 -4.54
CA GLN A 61 9.77 4.59 -3.42
C GLN A 61 8.37 5.10 -3.82
N ILE A 62 8.29 6.21 -4.56
CA ILE A 62 7.03 6.72 -5.11
C ILE A 62 6.38 5.69 -6.04
N ARG A 63 7.15 5.09 -6.96
CA ARG A 63 6.60 4.05 -7.86
C ARG A 63 6.14 2.82 -7.10
N ALA A 64 6.92 2.36 -6.12
CA ALA A 64 6.58 1.23 -5.28
C ALA A 64 5.27 1.48 -4.50
N PHE A 65 5.11 2.69 -3.95
CA PHE A 65 3.88 3.11 -3.29
C PHE A 65 2.67 3.00 -4.22
N TRP A 66 2.72 3.56 -5.44
CA TRP A 66 1.56 3.55 -6.34
C TRP A 66 1.16 2.17 -6.81
N VAL A 67 2.12 1.27 -7.05
CA VAL A 67 1.81 -0.14 -7.37
C VAL A 67 1.09 -0.80 -6.20
N ALA A 68 1.60 -0.64 -4.97
CA ALA A 68 0.96 -1.17 -3.78
C ALA A 68 -0.44 -0.58 -3.56
N PHE A 69 -0.58 0.73 -3.75
CA PHE A 69 -1.80 1.47 -3.54
C PHE A 69 -2.90 1.01 -4.50
N VAL A 70 -2.58 0.82 -5.78
CA VAL A 70 -3.54 0.29 -6.77
C VAL A 70 -3.97 -1.12 -6.39
N LEU A 71 -3.05 -2.00 -6.01
CA LEU A 71 -3.37 -3.36 -5.56
C LEU A 71 -4.29 -3.35 -4.32
N ALA A 72 -3.97 -2.51 -3.34
CA ALA A 72 -4.76 -2.34 -2.13
C ALA A 72 -6.15 -1.74 -2.42
N LEU A 73 -6.24 -0.82 -3.38
CA LEU A 73 -7.50 -0.22 -3.80
C LEU A 73 -8.43 -1.25 -4.45
N ILE A 74 -7.89 -2.10 -5.34
CA ILE A 74 -8.64 -3.20 -5.96
C ILE A 74 -9.08 -4.21 -4.88
N ALA A 75 -8.19 -4.54 -3.94
CA ALA A 75 -8.54 -5.39 -2.79
C ALA A 75 -9.68 -4.79 -1.95
N GLY A 76 -9.63 -3.48 -1.70
CA GLY A 76 -10.66 -2.74 -0.98
C GLY A 76 -12.02 -2.78 -1.67
N PHE A 77 -12.07 -2.63 -3.00
CA PHE A 77 -13.32 -2.78 -3.75
C PHE A 77 -13.87 -4.21 -3.70
N ALA A 78 -13.02 -5.22 -3.82
CA ALA A 78 -13.44 -6.62 -3.69
C ALA A 78 -13.97 -6.91 -2.27
N GLY A 79 -13.30 -6.40 -1.23
CA GLY A 79 -13.75 -6.51 0.15
C GLY A 79 -15.07 -5.80 0.40
N LEU A 80 -15.24 -4.58 -0.13
CA LEU A 80 -16.49 -3.83 -0.02
C LEU A 80 -17.65 -4.58 -0.70
N ALA A 81 -17.42 -5.13 -1.90
CA ALA A 81 -18.40 -5.95 -2.59
C ALA A 81 -18.79 -7.19 -1.78
N ALA A 82 -17.80 -7.86 -1.14
CA ALA A 82 -18.08 -9.00 -0.25
C ALA A 82 -18.93 -8.59 0.96
N VAL A 83 -18.63 -7.44 1.59
CA VAL A 83 -19.43 -6.92 2.71
C VAL A 83 -20.85 -6.60 2.28
N ILE A 84 -21.05 -5.92 1.15
CA ILE A 84 -22.40 -5.63 0.63
C ILE A 84 -23.17 -6.93 0.39
N HIS A 85 -22.54 -7.93 -0.22
CA HIS A 85 -23.14 -9.24 -0.45
C HIS A 85 -23.57 -9.89 0.88
N ILE A 86 -22.70 -9.91 1.89
CA ILE A 86 -23.03 -10.41 3.24
C ILE A 86 -24.21 -9.64 3.86
N LEU A 87 -24.25 -8.31 3.76
CA LEU A 87 -25.33 -7.51 4.35
C LEU A 87 -26.69 -7.82 3.70
N VAL A 88 -26.70 -7.92 2.37
CA VAL A 88 -27.86 -8.35 1.60
C VAL A 88 -28.33 -9.75 2.05
N SER A 89 -27.38 -10.64 2.30
CA SER A 89 -27.64 -12.00 2.82
C SER A 89 -28.37 -12.04 4.15
N LEU A 90 -27.87 -11.23 5.08
CA LEU A 90 -28.40 -11.19 6.42
C LEU A 90 -29.79 -10.55 6.42
N TYR A 91 -30.02 -9.56 5.55
CA TYR A 91 -31.33 -8.97 5.34
C TYR A 91 -32.34 -10.01 4.85
N ASP A 92 -32.00 -10.78 3.81
CA ASP A 92 -32.87 -11.84 3.29
C ASP A 92 -33.21 -12.87 4.37
N LEU A 93 -32.20 -13.35 5.10
CA LEU A 93 -32.40 -14.31 6.20
C LEU A 93 -33.31 -13.73 7.29
N ALA A 94 -33.09 -12.49 7.71
CA ALA A 94 -33.93 -11.84 8.72
C ALA A 94 -35.39 -11.73 8.25
N SER A 95 -35.61 -11.33 6.99
CA SER A 95 -36.97 -11.25 6.42
C SER A 95 -37.69 -12.60 6.43
N THR A 96 -36.98 -13.70 6.12
CA THR A 96 -37.56 -15.05 6.17
C THR A 96 -37.91 -15.51 7.59
N LEU A 97 -37.24 -14.98 8.61
CA LEU A 97 -37.52 -15.24 10.02
C LEU A 97 -38.69 -14.41 10.56
N GLY A 98 -39.40 -13.67 9.69
CA GLY A 98 -40.54 -12.84 10.06
C GLY A 98 -40.14 -11.49 10.63
N TRP A 99 -38.94 -10.99 10.30
CA TRP A 99 -38.54 -9.62 10.61
C TRP A 99 -38.88 -8.70 9.42
N ASP A 100 -39.93 -7.91 9.58
CA ASP A 100 -40.62 -7.08 8.58
C ASP A 100 -39.91 -5.73 8.31
N GLY A 101 -38.83 -5.42 9.05
CA GLY A 101 -38.17 -4.12 9.00
C GLY A 101 -39.09 -2.97 9.45
N PHE A 102 -38.68 -1.72 9.18
CA PHE A 102 -39.42 -0.51 9.55
C PHE A 102 -40.43 -0.12 8.45
N ASP A 103 -41.54 -0.85 8.34
CA ASP A 103 -42.72 -0.63 7.47
C ASP A 103 -42.60 0.47 6.38
N GLY A 104 -42.26 0.06 5.15
CA GLY A 104 -42.50 0.89 3.96
C GLY A 104 -41.55 0.75 2.77
N MET A 105 -40.52 -0.10 2.80
CA MET A 105 -39.58 -0.21 1.68
C MET A 105 -39.48 -1.65 1.15
N GLU A 106 -40.11 -1.87 0.00
CA GLU A 106 -40.07 -3.14 -0.74
C GLU A 106 -38.76 -3.22 -1.53
N VAL A 107 -37.84 -4.07 -1.07
CA VAL A 107 -36.61 -4.40 -1.80
C VAL A 107 -36.58 -5.90 -2.03
N VAL A 108 -36.82 -6.29 -3.29
CA VAL A 108 -36.78 -7.69 -3.73
C VAL A 108 -35.33 -8.12 -3.85
N ILE A 109 -34.88 -9.03 -2.98
CA ILE A 109 -33.55 -9.65 -3.06
C ILE A 109 -33.70 -11.17 -2.91
N GLY A 110 -33.15 -11.88 -3.90
CA GLY A 110 -33.21 -13.33 -4.00
C GLY A 110 -32.05 -14.00 -3.27
N GLN A 111 -32.42 -14.76 -2.24
CA GLN A 111 -31.74 -15.93 -1.66
C GLN A 111 -30.21 -15.87 -1.61
N VAL A 112 -29.68 -15.48 -0.45
CA VAL A 112 -28.25 -15.69 -0.23
C VAL A 112 -27.92 -17.13 0.12
N ALA A 113 -27.32 -17.76 -0.88
CA ALA A 113 -26.38 -18.86 -0.72
C ALA A 113 -24.95 -18.32 -0.54
N ILE A 114 -24.13 -18.97 0.30
CA ILE A 114 -22.67 -18.82 0.21
C ILE A 114 -22.27 -19.37 -1.15
N ASP A 115 -22.22 -18.46 -2.13
CA ASP A 115 -22.02 -18.77 -3.53
C ASP A 115 -20.54 -18.66 -3.90
N ALA A 116 -20.20 -19.15 -5.09
CA ALA A 116 -18.85 -19.04 -5.61
C ALA A 116 -18.39 -17.56 -5.73
N THR A 117 -19.33 -16.63 -5.85
CA THR A 117 -19.07 -15.18 -5.97
C THR A 117 -18.49 -14.62 -4.68
N LEU A 118 -19.14 -14.85 -3.53
CA LEU A 118 -18.67 -14.40 -2.22
C LEU A 118 -17.30 -14.99 -1.91
N LEU A 119 -17.10 -16.28 -2.18
CA LEU A 119 -15.80 -16.93 -2.00
C LEU A 119 -14.74 -16.29 -2.91
N ALA A 120 -15.05 -16.06 -4.19
CA ALA A 120 -14.13 -15.42 -5.12
C ALA A 120 -13.76 -13.99 -4.70
N LEU A 121 -14.73 -13.20 -4.22
CA LEU A 121 -14.50 -11.84 -3.75
C LEU A 121 -13.59 -11.81 -2.52
N VAL A 122 -13.87 -12.65 -1.52
CA VAL A 122 -13.07 -12.76 -0.30
C VAL A 122 -11.65 -13.24 -0.62
N VAL A 123 -11.51 -14.31 -1.40
CA VAL A 123 -10.20 -14.83 -1.80
C VAL A 123 -9.41 -13.79 -2.59
N SER A 124 -10.05 -13.08 -3.53
CA SER A 124 -9.39 -12.03 -4.31
C SER A 124 -8.94 -10.88 -3.43
N ALA A 125 -9.78 -10.41 -2.50
CA ALA A 125 -9.43 -9.34 -1.57
C ALA A 125 -8.23 -9.73 -0.71
N ILE A 126 -8.20 -10.97 -0.19
CA ILE A 126 -7.07 -11.48 0.59
C ILE A 126 -5.81 -11.54 -0.28
N LEU A 127 -5.85 -12.22 -1.42
CA LEU A 127 -4.68 -12.41 -2.28
C LEU A 127 -4.09 -11.07 -2.73
N LEU A 128 -4.92 -10.10 -3.11
CA LEU A 128 -4.48 -8.78 -3.53
C LEU A 128 -3.88 -7.97 -2.37
N THR A 129 -4.44 -8.08 -1.16
CA THR A 129 -3.89 -7.45 0.05
C THR A 129 -2.49 -8.01 0.36
N PHE A 130 -2.34 -9.33 0.32
CA PHE A 130 -1.05 -9.99 0.51
C PHE A 130 -0.07 -9.61 -0.60
N LEU A 131 -0.50 -9.58 -1.86
CA LEU A 131 0.35 -9.19 -2.99
C LEU A 131 0.84 -7.74 -2.85
N SER A 132 -0.04 -6.81 -2.45
CA SER A 132 0.32 -5.42 -2.16
C SER A 132 1.37 -5.31 -1.06
N GLY A 133 1.17 -6.03 0.05
CA GLY A 133 2.11 -6.09 1.16
C GLY A 133 3.47 -6.68 0.80
N LEU A 134 3.47 -7.84 0.13
CA LEU A 134 4.68 -8.52 -0.33
C LEU A 134 5.45 -7.65 -1.32
N TRP A 135 4.75 -6.94 -2.19
CA TRP A 135 5.36 -5.97 -3.09
C TRP A 135 6.09 -4.85 -2.32
N LEU A 136 5.45 -4.25 -1.31
CA LEU A 136 6.09 -3.22 -0.49
C LEU A 136 7.31 -3.74 0.28
N ILE A 137 7.21 -4.94 0.85
CA ILE A 137 8.32 -5.60 1.57
C ILE A 137 9.49 -5.83 0.61
N ALA A 138 9.24 -6.44 -0.55
CA ALA A 138 10.25 -6.73 -1.55
C ALA A 138 10.91 -5.44 -2.09
N ALA A 139 10.10 -4.43 -2.45
CA ALA A 139 10.61 -3.15 -2.91
C ALA A 139 11.47 -2.46 -1.84
N SER A 140 11.05 -2.51 -0.58
CA SER A 140 11.78 -1.89 0.52
C SER A 140 13.13 -2.56 0.76
N ILE A 141 13.19 -3.89 0.76
CA ILE A 141 14.43 -4.65 0.94
C ILE A 141 15.40 -4.38 -0.22
N LEU A 142 14.93 -4.50 -1.47
CA LEU A 142 15.76 -4.28 -2.65
C LEU A 142 16.30 -2.85 -2.71
N GLY A 143 15.47 -1.87 -2.37
CA GLY A 143 15.85 -0.47 -2.32
C GLY A 143 16.86 -0.16 -1.22
N ALA A 144 16.65 -0.69 -0.01
CA ALA A 144 17.55 -0.49 1.13
C ALA A 144 18.93 -1.14 0.90
N ILE A 145 18.99 -2.34 0.32
CA ILE A 145 20.25 -3.01 -0.03
C ILE A 145 21.08 -2.18 -1.01
N LYS A 146 20.43 -1.63 -2.05
CA LYS A 146 21.10 -0.77 -3.04
C LYS A 146 21.60 0.52 -2.42
N LEU A 147 20.79 1.14 -1.55
CA LEU A 147 21.16 2.37 -0.85
C LEU A 147 22.35 2.14 0.11
N ALA A 148 22.36 1.01 0.82
CA ALA A 148 23.47 0.61 1.70
C ALA A 148 24.77 0.34 0.92
N SER A 149 24.65 0.00 -0.36
CA SER A 149 25.78 -0.21 -1.27
C SER A 149 26.21 1.07 -2.01
N ASP A 150 25.65 2.24 -1.64
CA ASP A 150 25.83 3.54 -2.31
C ASP A 150 25.54 3.52 -3.82
N GLN A 151 24.63 2.63 -4.24
CA GLN A 151 24.19 2.49 -5.63
C GLN A 151 22.82 3.09 -5.84
N GLY A 152 22.70 3.95 -6.86
CA GLY A 152 21.41 4.44 -7.33
C GLY A 152 20.57 3.36 -8.01
N ILE A 153 19.26 3.58 -8.04
CA ILE A 153 18.32 2.69 -8.70
C ILE A 153 18.49 2.80 -10.23
N GLY A 154 18.90 1.70 -10.87
CA GLY A 154 19.01 1.60 -12.34
C GLY A 154 20.40 1.92 -12.91
N LYS A 155 21.39 2.22 -12.07
CA LYS A 155 22.79 2.34 -12.49
C LYS A 155 23.60 1.14 -11.98
N SER A 156 24.32 0.46 -12.87
CA SER A 156 25.38 -0.47 -12.49
C SER A 156 26.52 0.31 -11.84
N ARG A 157 27.29 -0.34 -10.94
CA ARG A 157 28.54 0.24 -10.39
C ARG A 157 29.34 0.86 -11.54
N GLU A 158 29.62 2.16 -11.49
CA GLU A 158 30.71 2.68 -12.33
C GLU A 158 31.99 1.97 -11.86
N PRO A 159 32.76 1.38 -12.79
CA PRO A 159 33.91 0.53 -12.48
C PRO A 159 35.03 1.25 -11.76
#